data_AF-A0A2A2H2S3-F1
#
_entry.id   AF-A0A2A2H2S3-F1
#
_cell.length_a   1.000
_cell.length_b   1.000
_cell.length_c   1.000
_cell.angle_alpha   90.00
_cell.angle_beta   90.00
_cell.angle_gamma   90.00
#
_symmetry.space_group_name_H-M   'P 1'
#
loop_
_entity.id
_entity.type
_entity.pdbx_description
1 polymer ?
#
loop_
_entity_poly.entity_id
_entity_poly.type
_entity_poly.pdbx_seq_one_letter_code
_entity_poly.pdbx_strand_id
1 'polypeptide(L)'
;MGYLICNKCKSYYKLQYGESAKDFAHKCNCSGKLRYVENLDIIDPQWKQVSLRKKPAKKEILKNKIFSFPADIKNRLHQFYYKNIGRHIYNARNQHRIHRSPPGMQAGFINSILNELNFHNIGWILVVPSTIAITLILTFTSGIFTLIPFLILVIIGYLSENMVIGTKNAVITGAVSFFLGSLFTGSFLYIMPYLILGIINGGVCGLIGGYIKTRRLTY
;
A
#
# COMPACT_ATOMS: atom_id res chain seq x y z
N MET A 1 16.56 25.01 -19.76
CA MET A 1 17.49 24.17 -18.97
C MET A 1 17.95 25.02 -17.80
N GLY A 2 18.02 24.50 -16.59
CA GLY A 2 18.34 25.33 -15.42
C GLY A 2 19.44 24.74 -14.54
N TYR A 3 19.95 25.53 -13.62
CA TYR A 3 21.11 25.22 -12.82
C TYR A 3 20.85 25.48 -11.34
N LEU A 4 21.44 24.64 -10.49
CA LEU A 4 21.46 24.82 -9.04
C LEU A 4 22.85 25.25 -8.62
N ILE A 5 22.95 26.41 -7.99
CA ILE A 5 24.20 27.05 -7.59
C ILE A 5 24.32 27.13 -6.07
N CYS A 6 25.52 26.92 -5.54
CA CYS A 6 25.85 27.14 -4.14
C CYS A 6 26.95 28.20 -4.00
N ASN A 7 26.59 29.37 -3.45
CA ASN A 7 27.53 30.48 -3.27
C ASN A 7 28.64 30.18 -2.25
N LYS A 8 28.42 29.23 -1.34
CA LYS A 8 29.37 28.93 -0.26
C LYS A 8 30.56 28.10 -0.74
N CYS A 9 30.33 27.11 -1.60
CA CYS A 9 31.38 26.25 -2.15
C CYS A 9 31.69 26.54 -3.62
N LYS A 10 31.12 27.61 -4.18
CA LYS A 10 31.26 28.00 -5.59
C LYS A 10 31.06 26.81 -6.54
N SER A 11 29.98 26.05 -6.32
CA SER A 11 29.68 24.87 -7.13
C SER A 11 28.33 25.00 -7.82
N TYR A 12 28.21 24.42 -9.01
CA TYR A 12 26.95 24.35 -9.74
C TYR A 12 26.58 22.91 -10.10
N TYR A 13 25.29 22.67 -10.31
CA TYR A 13 24.75 21.45 -10.85
C TYR A 13 23.79 21.79 -11.99
N LYS A 14 24.00 21.17 -13.15
CA LYS A 14 23.12 21.30 -14.31
C LYS A 14 21.97 20.31 -14.19
N LEU A 15 20.74 20.80 -14.19
CA LEU A 15 19.56 19.93 -14.19
C LEU A 15 19.50 19.17 -15.52
N GLN A 16 19.27 17.86 -15.43
CA GLN A 16 19.03 17.02 -16.61
C GLN A 16 17.62 17.25 -17.15
N TYR A 17 17.38 16.79 -18.39
CA TYR A 17 16.07 16.89 -19.03
C TYR A 17 14.99 16.17 -18.18
N GLY A 18 13.97 16.90 -17.76
CA GLY A 18 12.89 16.38 -16.90
C GLY A 18 13.13 16.50 -15.38
N GLU A 19 14.27 17.02 -14.92
CA GLU A 19 14.53 17.25 -13.50
C GLU A 19 14.04 18.64 -13.05
N SER A 20 13.40 18.72 -11.88
CA SER A 20 13.01 19.99 -11.27
C SER A 20 13.96 20.38 -10.14
N ALA A 21 14.22 21.68 -9.97
CA ALA A 21 14.95 22.21 -8.82
C ALA A 21 14.35 21.78 -7.46
N LYS A 22 13.05 21.47 -7.43
CA LYS A 22 12.32 21.01 -6.24
C LYS A 22 12.66 19.58 -5.82
N ASP A 23 13.26 18.79 -6.70
CA ASP A 23 13.62 17.38 -6.44
C ASP A 23 14.92 17.24 -5.62
N PHE A 24 15.63 18.35 -5.43
CA PHE A 24 16.90 18.41 -4.72
C PHE A 24 16.75 19.01 -3.32
N ALA A 25 17.64 18.63 -2.41
CA ALA A 25 17.68 19.21 -1.08
C ALA A 25 18.00 20.71 -1.17
N HIS A 26 17.37 21.54 -0.34
CA HIS A 26 17.67 22.99 -0.29
C HIS A 26 19.07 23.31 0.25
N LYS A 27 19.79 22.29 0.76
CA LYS A 27 21.12 22.40 1.33
C LYS A 27 22.11 21.58 0.50
N CYS A 28 23.22 22.21 0.15
CA CYS A 28 24.40 21.56 -0.42
C CYS A 28 25.13 20.76 0.67
N ASN A 29 26.03 19.84 0.28
CA ASN A 29 26.85 19.06 1.20
C ASN A 29 27.73 19.93 2.12
N CYS A 30 28.05 21.17 1.70
CA CYS A 30 28.77 22.16 2.50
C CYS A 30 27.88 22.94 3.49
N SER A 31 26.61 22.52 3.66
CA SER A 31 25.55 23.19 4.40
C SER A 31 25.13 24.57 3.83
N GLY A 32 25.61 24.92 2.63
CA GLY A 32 25.20 26.14 1.92
C GLY A 32 23.81 26.01 1.29
N LYS A 33 23.09 27.12 1.14
CA LYS A 33 21.79 27.15 0.45
C LYS A 33 22.00 27.01 -1.06
N LEU A 34 21.21 26.17 -1.71
CA LEU A 34 21.18 26.03 -3.16
C LEU A 34 20.15 27.01 -3.75
N ARG A 35 20.54 27.75 -4.79
CA ARG A 35 19.67 28.68 -5.54
C ARG A 35 19.52 28.19 -6.98
N TYR A 36 18.33 28.36 -7.54
CA TYR A 36 18.06 28.06 -8.94
C TYR A 36 18.38 29.28 -9.82
N VAL A 37 19.03 29.05 -10.95
CA VAL A 37 19.30 30.05 -11.98
C VAL A 37 19.06 29.45 -13.37
N GLU A 38 18.53 30.24 -14.30
CA GLU A 38 18.17 29.76 -15.64
C GLU A 38 19.37 29.72 -16.58
N ASN A 39 20.30 30.67 -16.47
CA ASN A 39 21.51 30.73 -17.29
C ASN A 39 22.78 30.81 -16.42
N LEU A 40 23.82 30.06 -16.82
CA LEU A 40 25.13 30.09 -16.15
C LEU A 40 26.00 31.25 -16.62
N ASP A 41 25.62 31.98 -17.66
CA ASP A 41 26.47 33.03 -18.28
C ASP A 41 26.78 34.22 -17.33
N ILE A 42 26.15 34.23 -16.15
CA ILE A 42 26.33 35.22 -15.07
C ILE A 42 27.36 34.72 -14.03
N ILE A 43 27.92 33.53 -14.19
CA ILE A 43 28.70 32.85 -13.14
C ILE A 43 30.19 32.86 -13.46
N ASP A 44 30.95 33.27 -12.45
CA ASP A 44 32.41 33.32 -12.41
C ASP A 44 33.05 31.97 -12.87
N PRO A 45 34.03 31.97 -13.80
CA PRO A 45 34.64 30.76 -14.37
C PRO A 45 35.31 29.84 -13.32
N GLN A 46 35.47 30.30 -12.08
CA GLN A 46 36.03 29.51 -10.98
C GLN A 46 35.10 28.44 -10.40
N TRP A 47 33.85 28.35 -10.87
CA TRP A 47 32.86 27.45 -10.28
C TRP A 47 32.97 26.01 -10.78
N LYS A 48 32.82 25.04 -9.85
CA LYS A 48 33.00 23.61 -10.16
C LYS A 48 31.66 22.88 -10.28
N GLN A 49 31.53 22.01 -11.28
CA GLN A 49 30.36 21.13 -11.40
C GLN A 49 30.41 20.04 -10.33
N VAL A 50 29.31 19.82 -9.60
CA VAL A 50 29.23 18.82 -8.52
C VAL A 50 27.93 18.03 -8.62
N SER A 51 27.96 16.73 -8.36
CA SER A 51 26.75 15.90 -8.26
C SER A 51 25.97 16.20 -6.98
N LEU A 52 24.70 16.61 -7.10
CA LEU A 52 23.83 16.82 -5.94
C LEU A 52 23.04 15.55 -5.60
N ARG A 53 22.91 15.27 -4.31
CA ARG A 53 22.06 14.16 -3.82
C ARG A 53 20.59 14.56 -3.97
N LYS A 54 19.83 13.78 -4.73
CA LYS A 54 18.37 13.92 -4.83
C LYS A 54 17.71 13.67 -3.48
N LYS A 55 16.60 14.35 -3.21
CA LYS A 55 15.77 14.08 -2.03
C LYS A 55 15.25 12.64 -2.11
N PRO A 56 15.24 11.86 -1.01
CA PRO A 56 14.59 10.56 -1.01
C PRO A 56 13.13 10.75 -1.41
N ALA A 57 12.68 10.00 -2.43
CA ALA A 57 11.33 10.12 -2.96
C ALA A 57 10.31 9.85 -1.85
N LYS A 58 9.15 10.52 -1.87
CA LYS A 58 8.04 10.31 -0.91
C LYS A 58 7.71 8.83 -0.65
N LYS A 59 7.99 7.97 -1.64
CA LYS A 59 7.84 6.51 -1.59
C LYS A 59 8.69 5.83 -0.50
N GLU A 60 9.90 6.31 -0.22
CA GLU A 60 10.77 5.75 0.86
C GLU A 60 10.29 6.17 2.25
N ILE A 61 9.78 7.40 2.38
CA ILE A 61 9.19 7.88 3.64
C ILE A 61 7.93 7.08 3.99
N LEU A 62 7.13 6.70 2.98
CA LEU A 62 5.96 5.84 3.16
C LEU A 62 6.35 4.42 3.60
N LYS A 63 7.44 3.87 3.04
CA LYS A 63 7.93 2.53 3.37
C LYS A 63 8.36 2.42 4.83
N ASN A 64 9.02 3.45 5.36
CA ASN A 64 9.46 3.47 6.76
C ASN A 64 8.29 3.66 7.75
N LYS A 65 7.20 4.31 7.35
CA LYS A 65 6.01 4.49 8.21
C LYS A 65 5.14 3.24 8.30
N ILE A 66 5.13 2.39 7.27
CA ILE A 66 4.43 1.09 7.28
C ILE A 66 5.15 0.07 8.17
N PHE A 67 6.47 0.21 8.35
CA PHE A 67 7.28 -0.69 9.17
C PHE A 67 7.14 -0.48 10.68
N SER A 68 6.44 0.57 11.15
CA SER A 68 6.15 0.78 12.57
C SER A 68 4.83 0.11 13.01
N PHE A 69 4.38 -0.93 12.32
CA PHE A 69 3.31 -1.79 12.81
C PHE A 69 3.79 -2.52 14.08
N PRO A 70 2.98 -2.58 15.16
CA PRO A 70 3.38 -3.29 16.39
C PRO A 70 3.77 -4.73 16.06
N ALA A 71 5.00 -5.13 16.42
CA ALA A 71 5.54 -6.46 16.13
C ALA A 71 4.64 -7.59 16.68
N ASP A 72 3.91 -7.30 17.75
CA ASP A 72 2.96 -8.21 18.39
C ASP A 72 1.75 -8.55 17.50
N ILE A 73 1.16 -7.54 16.83
CA ILE A 73 0.03 -7.74 15.90
C ILE A 73 0.46 -8.58 14.69
N LYS A 74 1.68 -8.33 14.20
CA LYS A 74 2.26 -9.10 13.09
C LYS A 74 2.39 -10.59 13.46
N ASN A 75 2.89 -10.90 14.65
CA ASN A 75 3.06 -12.27 15.13
C ASN A 75 1.71 -12.96 15.34
N ARG A 76 0.71 -12.24 15.86
CA ARG A 76 -0.65 -12.75 16.08
C ARG A 76 -1.39 -13.06 14.77
N LEU A 77 -1.30 -12.17 13.79
CA LEU A 77 -1.83 -12.39 12.44
C LEU A 77 -1.12 -13.56 11.74
N HIS A 78 0.21 -13.63 11.88
CA HIS A 78 1.00 -14.70 11.30
C HIS A 78 0.61 -16.07 11.88
N GLN A 79 0.44 -16.17 13.20
CA GLN A 79 -0.04 -17.40 13.85
C GLN A 79 -1.47 -17.79 13.45
N PHE A 80 -2.40 -16.83 13.46
CA PHE A 80 -3.79 -17.08 13.06
C PHE A 80 -3.87 -17.57 11.61
N TYR A 81 -3.15 -16.90 10.71
CA TYR A 81 -3.10 -17.24 9.29
C TYR A 81 -2.44 -18.61 9.04
N TYR A 82 -1.30 -18.89 9.69
CA TYR A 82 -0.61 -20.19 9.58
C TYR A 82 -1.49 -21.34 10.06
N LYS A 83 -2.11 -21.18 11.24
CA LYS A 83 -2.85 -22.26 11.91
C LYS A 83 -4.20 -22.55 11.26
N ASN A 84 -4.95 -21.52 10.85
CA ASN A 84 -6.32 -21.69 10.36
C ASN A 84 -6.45 -21.65 8.83
N ILE A 85 -5.58 -20.95 8.10
CA ILE A 85 -5.79 -20.69 6.67
C ILE A 85 -4.73 -21.38 5.81
N GLY A 86 -3.46 -21.35 6.23
CA GLY A 86 -2.33 -21.89 5.47
C GLY A 86 -2.48 -23.36 5.10
N ARG A 87 -2.95 -24.19 6.05
CA ARG A 87 -3.15 -25.63 5.82
C ARG A 87 -4.28 -25.93 4.83
N HIS A 88 -5.36 -25.15 4.85
CA HIS A 88 -6.50 -25.32 3.93
C HIS A 88 -6.20 -24.83 2.52
N ILE A 89 -5.46 -23.73 2.37
CA ILE A 89 -5.02 -23.23 1.05
C ILE A 89 -3.98 -24.17 0.41
N TYR A 90 -3.05 -24.70 1.21
CA TYR A 90 -2.07 -25.70 0.75
C TYR A 90 -2.77 -26.92 0.13
N ASN A 91 -3.77 -27.46 0.83
CA ASN A 91 -4.52 -28.63 0.34
C ASN A 91 -5.39 -28.34 -0.89
N ALA A 92 -6.04 -27.17 -0.97
CA ALA A 92 -6.84 -26.79 -2.14
C ALA A 92 -6.01 -26.51 -3.39
N ARG A 93 -4.73 -26.13 -3.24
CA ARG A 93 -3.83 -25.87 -4.37
C ARG A 93 -3.03 -27.11 -4.81
N ASN A 94 -2.79 -28.06 -3.89
CA ASN A 94 -2.08 -29.31 -4.18
C ASN A 94 -2.88 -30.35 -4.95
N GLN A 95 -4.19 -30.16 -5.13
CA GLN A 95 -5.01 -31.08 -5.92
C GLN A 95 -4.66 -31.07 -7.42
N HIS A 96 -3.93 -30.06 -7.92
CA HIS A 96 -3.60 -29.92 -9.35
C HIS A 96 -2.11 -29.93 -9.70
N ARG A 97 -1.18 -30.10 -8.75
CA ARG A 97 0.25 -30.15 -9.10
C ARG A 97 1.01 -31.21 -8.31
N ILE A 98 1.20 -32.34 -8.97
CA ILE A 98 2.24 -33.32 -8.66
C ILE A 98 3.61 -32.61 -8.79
N HIS A 99 4.41 -32.74 -7.72
CA HIS A 99 5.87 -32.48 -7.60
C HIS A 99 6.37 -31.02 -7.54
N ARG A 100 6.50 -30.51 -6.30
CA ARG A 100 7.75 -30.06 -5.65
C ARG A 100 7.42 -29.07 -4.53
N SER A 101 7.77 -29.43 -3.29
CA SER A 101 7.85 -28.48 -2.18
C SER A 101 9.03 -27.52 -2.38
N PRO A 102 8.90 -26.25 -1.94
CA PRO A 102 9.84 -25.78 -0.93
C PRO A 102 9.18 -24.97 0.21
N PRO A 103 9.80 -24.97 1.41
CA PRO A 103 9.32 -24.26 2.60
C PRO A 103 9.71 -22.78 2.51
N GLY A 104 8.88 -21.96 1.87
CA GLY A 104 9.14 -20.52 1.78
C GLY A 104 7.99 -19.64 1.28
N MET A 105 6.82 -20.23 1.00
CA MET A 105 5.81 -19.59 0.17
C MET A 105 4.96 -18.53 0.89
N GLN A 106 4.91 -18.54 2.23
CA GLN A 106 3.95 -17.73 3.00
C GLN A 106 4.42 -16.30 3.29
N ALA A 107 5.72 -16.10 3.55
CA ALA A 107 6.31 -14.77 3.53
C ALA A 107 6.23 -14.16 2.12
N GLY A 108 6.32 -15.00 1.08
CA GLY A 108 6.22 -14.61 -0.32
C GLY A 108 4.88 -14.01 -0.71
N PHE A 109 3.74 -14.53 -0.21
CA PHE A 109 2.42 -13.98 -0.57
C PHE A 109 2.11 -12.64 0.09
N ILE A 110 2.41 -12.48 1.39
CA ILE A 110 2.25 -11.19 2.08
C ILE A 110 3.22 -10.15 1.51
N ASN A 111 4.48 -10.54 1.27
CA ASN A 111 5.45 -9.66 0.63
C ASN A 111 5.13 -9.41 -0.85
N SER A 112 4.46 -10.34 -1.55
CA SER A 112 3.96 -10.14 -2.91
C SER A 112 2.77 -9.17 -2.91
N ILE A 113 1.81 -9.31 -2.00
CA ILE A 113 0.73 -8.32 -1.84
C ILE A 113 1.30 -6.93 -1.52
N LEU A 114 2.28 -6.84 -0.61
CA LEU A 114 2.90 -5.57 -0.21
C LEU A 114 3.82 -4.98 -1.30
N ASN A 115 4.63 -5.80 -1.99
CA ASN A 115 5.52 -5.35 -3.07
C ASN A 115 4.76 -5.07 -4.36
N GLU A 116 3.56 -5.62 -4.52
CA GLU A 116 2.72 -5.54 -5.70
C GLU A 116 1.38 -4.85 -5.40
N LEU A 117 1.43 -3.80 -4.57
CA LEU A 117 0.41 -2.74 -4.47
C LEU A 117 0.42 -1.87 -5.74
N ASN A 118 0.41 -2.51 -6.91
CA ASN A 118 0.21 -1.83 -8.16
C ASN A 118 -1.30 -1.78 -8.42
N PHE A 119 -1.88 -0.59 -8.29
CA PHE A 119 -3.33 -0.34 -8.32
C PHE A 119 -3.95 -0.50 -9.73
N HIS A 120 -3.17 -0.97 -10.71
CA HIS A 120 -3.57 -1.00 -12.11
C HIS A 120 -4.63 -2.06 -12.43
N ASN A 121 -4.76 -3.11 -11.61
CA ASN A 121 -5.69 -4.22 -11.85
C ASN A 121 -6.79 -4.34 -10.77
N ILE A 122 -7.28 -3.18 -10.31
CA ILE A 122 -8.35 -3.12 -9.31
C ILE A 122 -9.69 -3.08 -10.02
N GLY A 123 -10.62 -3.92 -9.57
CA GLY A 123 -12.00 -3.92 -10.03
C GLY A 123 -12.77 -2.73 -9.46
N TRP A 124 -12.44 -1.51 -9.88
CA TRP A 124 -13.02 -0.27 -9.35
C TRP A 124 -14.55 -0.26 -9.44
N ILE A 125 -15.11 -0.92 -10.46
CA ILE A 125 -16.55 -1.08 -10.64
C ILE A 125 -17.23 -1.80 -9.48
N LEU A 126 -16.53 -2.72 -8.80
CA LEU A 126 -17.00 -3.39 -7.59
C LEU A 126 -16.57 -2.64 -6.33
N VAL A 127 -15.33 -2.14 -6.30
CA VAL A 127 -14.75 -1.52 -5.10
C VAL A 127 -15.50 -0.24 -4.69
N VAL A 128 -15.81 0.65 -5.63
CA VAL A 128 -16.45 1.95 -5.33
C VAL A 128 -17.84 1.78 -4.71
N PRO A 129 -18.81 1.09 -5.33
CA PRO A 129 -20.16 0.96 -4.76
C PRO A 129 -20.15 0.20 -3.43
N SER A 130 -19.35 -0.85 -3.30
CA SER A 130 -19.24 -1.58 -2.03
C SER A 130 -18.63 -0.73 -0.91
N THR A 131 -17.66 0.13 -1.24
CA THR A 131 -17.07 1.06 -0.26
C THR A 131 -18.10 2.03 0.27
N ILE A 132 -18.92 2.62 -0.61
CA ILE A 132 -20.01 3.53 -0.23
C ILE A 132 -21.02 2.79 0.67
N ALA A 133 -21.46 1.59 0.27
CA ALA A 133 -22.41 0.80 1.02
C ALA A 133 -21.90 0.47 2.44
N ILE A 134 -20.67 -0.04 2.56
CA ILE A 134 -20.09 -0.36 3.87
C ILE A 134 -19.94 0.89 4.73
N THR A 135 -19.49 2.01 4.15
CA THR A 135 -19.34 3.27 4.88
C THR A 135 -20.68 3.73 5.46
N LEU A 136 -21.75 3.68 4.67
CA LEU A 136 -23.08 4.06 5.08
C LEU A 136 -23.61 3.15 6.21
N ILE A 137 -23.43 1.83 6.07
CA ILE A 137 -23.80 0.87 7.12
C ILE A 137 -23.04 1.16 8.42
N LEU A 138 -21.71 1.36 8.36
CA LEU A 138 -20.89 1.65 9.53
C LEU A 138 -21.25 2.99 10.19
N THR A 139 -21.81 3.93 9.44
CA THR A 139 -22.15 5.28 9.95
C THR A 139 -23.53 5.31 10.60
N PHE A 140 -24.52 4.63 10.03
CA PHE A 140 -25.92 4.74 10.45
C PHE A 140 -26.44 3.54 11.23
N THR A 141 -25.71 2.42 11.27
CA THR A 141 -26.18 1.20 11.93
C THR A 141 -25.28 0.80 13.09
N SER A 142 -25.92 0.40 14.19
CA SER A 142 -25.25 -0.16 15.36
C SER A 142 -25.75 -1.58 15.63
N GLY A 143 -24.97 -2.40 16.33
CA GLY A 143 -25.36 -3.74 16.73
C GLY A 143 -25.17 -4.78 15.63
N ILE A 144 -26.15 -5.67 15.41
CA ILE A 144 -26.01 -6.87 14.56
C ILE A 144 -25.74 -6.56 13.08
N PHE A 145 -26.14 -5.38 12.60
CA PHE A 145 -25.91 -4.93 11.23
C PHE A 145 -24.43 -4.70 10.90
N THR A 146 -23.56 -4.63 11.93
CA THR A 146 -22.09 -4.60 11.76
C THR A 146 -21.53 -5.87 11.11
N LEU A 147 -22.30 -6.96 11.02
CA LEU A 147 -21.93 -8.16 10.29
C LEU A 147 -22.08 -8.03 8.77
N ILE A 148 -22.95 -7.14 8.28
CA ILE A 148 -23.20 -6.95 6.84
C ILE A 148 -21.93 -6.52 6.07
N PRO A 149 -21.09 -5.59 6.58
CA PRO A 149 -19.81 -5.26 5.97
C PRO A 149 -18.92 -6.47 5.70
N PHE A 150 -18.87 -7.43 6.62
CA PHE A 150 -18.06 -8.64 6.45
C PHE A 150 -18.59 -9.52 5.33
N LEU A 151 -19.91 -9.67 5.22
CA LEU A 151 -20.54 -10.39 4.11
C LEU A 151 -20.24 -9.72 2.76
N ILE A 152 -20.33 -8.38 2.69
CA ILE A 152 -19.99 -7.63 1.47
C ILE A 152 -18.52 -7.88 1.09
N LEU A 153 -17.58 -7.84 2.04
CA LEU A 153 -16.17 -8.11 1.78
C LEU A 153 -15.93 -9.55 1.29
N VAL A 154 -16.65 -10.54 1.83
CA VAL A 154 -16.60 -11.93 1.33
C VAL A 154 -17.13 -12.01 -0.10
N ILE A 155 -18.23 -11.33 -0.41
CA ILE A 155 -18.81 -11.29 -1.75
C ILE A 155 -17.84 -10.67 -2.77
N ILE A 156 -17.13 -9.60 -2.41
CA ILE A 156 -16.10 -9.00 -3.28
C ILE A 156 -14.99 -10.01 -3.60
N GLY A 157 -14.52 -10.74 -2.57
CA GLY A 157 -13.54 -11.81 -2.74
C GLY A 157 -14.04 -12.92 -3.66
N TYR A 158 -15.31 -13.30 -3.49
CA TYR A 158 -15.97 -14.34 -4.29
C TYR A 158 -16.21 -13.93 -5.74
N LEU A 159 -16.65 -12.70 -6.02
CA LEU A 159 -16.97 -12.28 -7.38
C LEU A 159 -15.72 -12.11 -8.26
N SER A 160 -14.57 -11.85 -7.65
CA SER A 160 -13.32 -11.58 -8.37
C SER A 160 -12.81 -12.82 -9.12
N GLU A 161 -12.25 -12.63 -10.32
CA GLU A 161 -11.76 -13.72 -11.18
C GLU A 161 -10.67 -14.56 -10.51
N ASN A 162 -9.74 -13.89 -9.83
CA ASN A 162 -8.63 -14.51 -9.14
C ASN A 162 -8.70 -14.22 -7.64
N MET A 163 -8.39 -15.22 -6.81
CA MET A 163 -8.34 -15.08 -5.34
C MET A 163 -7.44 -13.92 -4.90
N VAL A 164 -6.30 -13.72 -5.59
CA VAL A 164 -5.36 -12.64 -5.29
C VAL A 164 -5.96 -11.27 -5.58
N ILE A 165 -6.63 -11.11 -6.74
CA ILE A 165 -7.29 -9.86 -7.14
C ILE A 165 -8.46 -9.57 -6.19
N GLY A 166 -9.26 -10.57 -5.83
CA GLY A 166 -10.37 -10.42 -4.89
C GLY A 166 -9.91 -10.04 -3.50
N THR A 167 -8.81 -10.61 -3.02
CA THR A 167 -8.21 -10.22 -1.74
C THR A 167 -7.72 -8.77 -1.80
N LYS A 168 -7.06 -8.34 -2.90
CA LYS A 168 -6.63 -6.95 -3.08
C LYS A 168 -7.83 -5.99 -3.06
N ASN A 169 -8.88 -6.29 -3.82
CA ASN A 169 -10.10 -5.48 -3.87
C ASN A 169 -10.77 -5.38 -2.50
N ALA A 170 -10.92 -6.50 -1.78
CA ALA A 170 -11.52 -6.52 -0.45
C ALA A 170 -10.68 -5.77 0.59
N VAL A 171 -9.35 -5.87 0.56
CA VAL A 171 -8.45 -5.10 1.43
C VAL A 171 -8.62 -3.60 1.21
N ILE A 172 -8.65 -3.15 -0.05
CA ILE A 172 -8.81 -1.73 -0.39
C ILE A 172 -10.19 -1.25 0.03
N THR A 173 -11.25 -1.99 -0.30
CA THR A 173 -12.62 -1.67 0.12
C THR A 173 -12.71 -1.59 1.64
N GLY A 174 -12.16 -2.56 2.38
CA GLY A 174 -12.16 -2.56 3.84
C GLY A 174 -11.39 -1.39 4.44
N ALA A 175 -10.19 -1.10 3.94
CA ALA A 175 -9.37 0.02 4.39
C ALA A 175 -10.08 1.36 4.20
N VAL A 176 -10.61 1.61 3.00
CA VAL A 176 -11.24 2.90 2.66
C VAL A 176 -12.57 3.06 3.41
N SER A 177 -13.40 2.01 3.46
CA SER A 177 -14.71 2.09 4.11
C SER A 177 -14.63 2.29 5.63
N PHE A 178 -13.73 1.59 6.32
CA PHE A 178 -13.54 1.78 7.77
C PHE A 178 -12.88 3.13 8.10
N PHE A 179 -11.97 3.59 7.23
CA PHE A 179 -11.41 4.94 7.36
C PHE A 179 -12.48 6.03 7.21
N LEU A 180 -13.31 5.95 6.17
CA LEU A 180 -14.39 6.90 5.94
C LEU A 180 -15.45 6.81 7.03
N GLY A 181 -15.85 5.61 7.45
CA GLY A 181 -16.80 5.41 8.55
C GLY A 181 -16.31 6.03 9.85
N SER A 182 -15.01 5.89 10.16
CA SER A 182 -14.40 6.54 11.34
C SER A 182 -14.41 8.07 11.23
N LEU A 183 -14.28 8.64 10.04
CA LEU A 183 -14.36 10.09 9.82
C LEU A 183 -15.78 10.60 10.03
N PHE A 184 -16.78 9.93 9.44
CA PHE A 184 -18.18 10.35 9.53
C PHE A 184 -18.77 10.19 10.93
N THR A 185 -18.30 9.21 11.70
CA THR A 185 -18.70 9.01 13.10
C THR A 185 -17.99 9.95 14.09
N GLY A 186 -17.10 10.84 13.61
CA GLY A 186 -16.36 11.78 14.47
C GLY A 186 -15.27 11.13 15.35
N SER A 187 -14.94 9.87 15.11
CA SER A 187 -14.00 9.08 15.91
C SER A 187 -12.54 9.31 15.51
N PHE A 188 -12.07 10.56 15.51
CA PHE A 188 -10.76 10.95 14.97
C PHE A 188 -9.57 10.23 15.60
N LEU A 189 -9.63 9.95 16.91
CA LEU A 189 -8.57 9.23 17.63
C LEU A 189 -8.46 7.76 17.21
N TYR A 190 -9.54 7.19 16.65
CA TYR A 190 -9.62 5.79 16.26
C TYR A 190 -9.43 5.56 14.76
N ILE A 191 -9.11 6.59 13.98
CA ILE A 191 -8.88 6.47 12.53
C ILE A 191 -7.83 5.41 12.22
N MET A 192 -6.70 5.42 12.93
CA MET A 192 -5.63 4.44 12.72
C MET A 192 -6.08 3.02 13.10
N PRO A 193 -6.63 2.78 14.31
CA PRO A 193 -7.23 1.49 14.66
C PRO A 193 -8.26 0.97 13.64
N TYR A 194 -9.20 1.82 13.19
CA TYR A 194 -10.24 1.43 12.24
C TYR A 194 -9.68 1.13 10.85
N LEU A 195 -8.70 1.89 10.38
CA LEU A 195 -8.01 1.59 9.12
C LEU A 195 -7.33 0.22 9.17
N ILE A 196 -6.62 -0.08 10.26
CA ILE A 196 -5.95 -1.37 10.47
C ILE A 196 -6.99 -2.50 10.50
N LEU A 197 -8.09 -2.29 11.24
CA LEU A 197 -9.18 -3.25 11.33
C LEU A 197 -9.80 -3.52 9.95
N GLY A 198 -10.03 -2.47 9.15
CA GLY A 198 -10.54 -2.58 7.78
C GLY A 198 -9.61 -3.37 6.85
N ILE A 199 -8.29 -3.15 6.95
CA ILE A 199 -7.28 -3.91 6.19
C ILE A 199 -7.33 -5.40 6.57
N ILE A 200 -7.35 -5.70 7.87
CA ILE A 200 -7.37 -7.09 8.36
C ILE A 200 -8.64 -7.79 7.91
N ASN A 201 -9.80 -7.16 8.11
CA ASN A 201 -11.10 -7.72 7.75
C ASN A 201 -11.22 -7.91 6.24
N GLY A 202 -10.79 -6.92 5.44
CA GLY A 202 -10.75 -7.02 3.99
C GLY A 202 -9.87 -8.18 3.50
N GLY A 203 -8.71 -8.38 4.12
CA GLY A 203 -7.81 -9.49 3.80
C GLY A 203 -8.41 -10.86 4.12
N VAL A 204 -8.94 -11.02 5.33
CA VAL A 204 -9.54 -12.29 5.78
C VAL A 204 -10.80 -12.63 4.97
N CYS A 205 -11.74 -11.69 4.86
CA CYS A 205 -12.98 -11.89 4.11
C CYS A 205 -12.73 -12.10 2.61
N GLY A 206 -11.81 -11.34 2.01
CA GLY A 206 -11.45 -11.49 0.61
C GLY A 206 -10.85 -12.87 0.29
N LEU A 207 -10.00 -13.39 1.19
CA LEU A 207 -9.45 -14.75 1.08
C LEU A 207 -10.53 -15.82 1.22
N ILE A 208 -11.43 -15.68 2.20
CA ILE A 208 -12.55 -16.61 2.40
C ILE A 208 -13.41 -16.65 1.13
N GLY A 209 -13.80 -15.49 0.60
CA GLY A 209 -14.60 -15.39 -0.62
C GLY A 209 -13.91 -16.03 -1.83
N GLY A 210 -12.63 -15.72 -2.03
CA GLY A 210 -11.85 -16.31 -3.13
C GLY A 210 -11.69 -17.82 -3.00
N TYR A 211 -11.46 -18.34 -1.79
CA TYR A 211 -11.36 -19.77 -1.52
C TYR A 211 -12.67 -20.51 -1.81
N ILE A 212 -13.81 -19.94 -1.42
CA ILE A 212 -15.15 -20.50 -1.70
C ILE A 212 -15.36 -20.62 -3.22
N LYS A 213 -15.01 -19.60 -3.99
CA LYS A 213 -15.10 -19.64 -5.46
C LYS A 213 -14.23 -20.74 -6.06
N THR A 214 -12.97 -20.86 -5.62
CA THR A 214 -12.06 -21.89 -6.14
C THR A 214 -12.62 -23.29 -5.90
N ARG A 215 -13.14 -23.56 -4.69
CA ARG A 215 -13.78 -24.84 -4.35
C ARG A 215 -14.98 -25.15 -5.25
N ARG A 216 -15.85 -24.17 -5.52
CA ARG A 216 -17.05 -24.37 -6.35
C ARG A 216 -16.71 -24.73 -7.81
N LEU A 217 -15.61 -24.21 -8.33
CA LEU A 217 -15.17 -24.50 -9.70
C LEU A 217 -14.49 -25.87 -9.86
N THR A 218 -14.23 -26.59 -8.76
CA THR A 218 -13.57 -27.91 -8.78
C THR A 218 -14.56 -29.08 -8.70
N TYR A 219 -15.84 -28.81 -8.46
CA TYR A 219 -16.96 -29.77 -8.47
C TYR A 219 -17.86 -29.48 -9.66
#